data_AF-A0A3M2M3Z3-F1
#
_entry.id   AF-A0A3M2M3Z3-F1
#
_cell.length_a   1.000
_cell.length_b   1.000
_cell.length_c   1.000
_cell.angle_alpha   90.00
_cell.angle_beta   90.00
_cell.angle_gamma   90.00
#
_symmetry.space_group_name_H-M   'P 1'
#
loop_
_entity.id
_entity.type
_entity.pdbx_description
1 polymer ?
#
loop_
_entity_poly.entity_id
_entity_poly.type
_entity_poly.pdbx_seq_one_letter_code
_entity_poly.pdbx_strand_id
1 'polypeptide(L)'
;MAETNMAVLAVGLTVLAMPRTGFDGRKKLTALALTCYGELRLAVGQQPPELVVAVMMLAGGLLLLAEMSAPSRLVNALWVAGGGLLAVLYGQREAVHGWLLPARPWVAVAAAVGLVTLWVRASRAQALARDPSEGMRGV
;
A
#
# COMPACT_ATOMS: atom_id res chain seq x y z
N MET A 1 0.94 15.87 18.00
CA MET A 1 2.16 15.09 17.68
C MET A 1 2.09 13.64 18.18
N ALA A 2 1.68 13.37 19.44
CA ALA A 2 1.59 12.00 19.96
C ALA A 2 0.59 11.10 19.19
N GLU A 3 -0.60 11.61 18.85
CA GLU A 3 -1.63 10.85 18.13
C GLU A 3 -1.20 10.44 16.72
N THR A 4 -0.51 11.32 16.00
CA THR A 4 0.00 11.04 14.66
C THR A 4 1.04 9.92 14.69
N ASN A 5 1.93 9.93 15.69
CA ASN A 5 2.93 8.88 15.87
C ASN A 5 2.29 7.55 16.24
N MET A 6 1.22 7.55 17.05
CA MET A 6 0.46 6.32 17.35
C MET A 6 -0.23 5.76 16.11
N ALA A 7 -0.80 6.61 15.25
CA ALA A 7 -1.43 6.16 14.00
C ALA A 7 -0.41 5.54 13.02
N VAL A 8 0.77 6.15 12.86
CA VAL A 8 1.85 5.61 12.03
C VAL A 8 2.34 4.26 12.57
N LEU A 9 2.55 4.18 13.89
CA LEU A 9 2.98 2.94 14.54
C LEU A 9 1.92 1.86 14.44
N ALA A 10 0.64 2.18 14.63
CA ALA A 10 -0.47 1.23 14.50
C ALA A 10 -0.59 0.70 13.06
N VAL A 11 -0.47 1.56 12.05
CA VAL A 11 -0.45 1.14 10.64
C VAL A 11 0.77 0.28 10.35
N GLY A 12 1.96 0.70 10.77
CA GLY A 12 3.19 -0.06 10.61
C GLY A 12 3.10 -1.44 11.25
N LEU A 13 2.61 -1.53 12.49
CA LEU A 13 2.39 -2.79 13.20
C LEU A 13 1.33 -3.67 12.55
N THR A 14 0.22 -3.08 12.06
CA THR A 14 -0.83 -3.84 11.37
C THR A 14 -0.28 -4.46 10.08
N VAL A 15 0.49 -3.69 9.32
CA VAL A 15 1.14 -4.11 8.08
C VAL A 15 2.20 -5.19 8.36
N LEU A 16 2.98 -5.05 9.43
CA LEU A 16 4.02 -6.02 9.84
C LEU A 16 3.47 -7.30 10.46
N ALA A 17 2.32 -7.24 11.14
CA ALA A 17 1.68 -8.38 11.80
C ALA A 17 0.86 -9.25 10.82
N MET A 18 0.64 -8.79 9.59
CA MET A 18 -0.08 -9.57 8.60
C MET A 18 0.74 -10.75 8.06
N PRO A 19 0.10 -11.90 7.79
CA PRO A 19 0.77 -13.03 7.14
C PRO A 19 1.44 -12.59 5.83
N ARG A 20 2.73 -12.88 5.71
CA ARG A 20 3.59 -12.49 4.58
C ARG A 20 3.36 -13.30 3.28
N THR A 21 2.36 -14.18 3.27
CA THR A 21 2.06 -15.02 2.10
C THR A 21 0.59 -15.39 2.09
N GLY A 22 -0.01 -15.40 0.90
CA GLY A 22 -1.36 -15.93 0.67
C GLY A 22 -2.43 -14.87 0.36
N PHE A 23 -3.57 -15.37 -0.12
CA PHE A 23 -4.74 -14.58 -0.49
C PHE A 23 -5.76 -14.59 0.67
N ASP A 24 -5.49 -13.84 1.73
CA ASP A 24 -6.49 -13.63 2.78
C ASP A 24 -7.43 -12.48 2.38
N GLY A 25 -8.74 -12.72 2.39
CA GLY A 25 -9.74 -11.68 2.17
C GLY A 25 -9.59 -10.50 3.13
N ARG A 26 -9.12 -10.75 4.36
CA ARG A 26 -8.79 -9.71 5.34
C ARG A 26 -7.66 -8.81 4.88
N LYS A 27 -6.62 -9.38 4.27
CA LYS A 27 -5.47 -8.63 3.72
C LYS A 27 -5.90 -7.71 2.59
N LYS A 28 -6.78 -8.20 1.70
CA LYS A 28 -7.37 -7.42 0.61
C LYS A 28 -8.23 -6.27 1.13
N LEU A 29 -9.04 -6.51 2.16
CA LEU A 29 -9.83 -5.48 2.82
C LEU A 29 -8.96 -4.44 3.52
N THR A 30 -7.91 -4.85 4.23
CA THR A 30 -6.98 -3.92 4.88
C THR A 30 -6.22 -3.08 3.87
N ALA A 31 -5.77 -3.69 2.77
CA ALA A 31 -5.12 -2.93 1.70
C ALA A 31 -6.06 -1.86 1.13
N LEU A 32 -7.32 -2.24 0.84
CA LEU A 32 -8.34 -1.31 0.36
C LEU A 32 -8.63 -0.20 1.37
N ALA A 33 -8.84 -0.55 2.64
CA ALA A 33 -9.11 0.41 3.71
C ALA A 33 -7.95 1.41 3.88
N LEU A 34 -6.70 0.93 3.86
CA LEU A 34 -5.51 1.78 3.92
C LEU A 34 -5.42 2.71 2.72
N THR A 35 -5.64 2.22 1.50
CA THR A 35 -5.61 3.07 0.31
C THR A 35 -6.76 4.08 0.30
N CYS A 36 -7.99 3.69 0.62
CA CYS A 36 -9.13 4.62 0.63
C CYS A 36 -8.98 5.68 1.72
N TYR A 37 -8.54 5.30 2.91
CA TYR A 37 -8.32 6.25 4.00
C TYR A 37 -7.12 7.16 3.69
N GLY A 38 -6.05 6.61 3.10
CA GLY A 38 -4.90 7.36 2.62
C GLY A 38 -5.30 8.40 1.56
N GLU A 39 -6.09 8.04 0.56
CA GLU A 39 -6.64 8.97 -0.46
C GLU A 39 -7.49 10.06 0.19
N LEU A 40 -8.41 9.67 1.09
CA LEU A 40 -9.27 10.63 1.78
C LEU A 40 -8.44 11.65 2.56
N ARG A 41 -7.46 11.18 3.35
CA ARG A 41 -6.55 12.05 4.11
C ARG A 41 -5.64 12.86 3.19
N LEU A 42 -5.22 12.30 2.06
CA LEU A 42 -4.51 13.03 1.04
C LEU A 42 -5.40 14.06 0.37
N ALA A 43 -6.73 13.94 0.34
CA ALA A 43 -7.64 14.93 -0.24
C ALA A 43 -8.06 16.04 0.74
N VAL A 44 -8.23 15.72 2.03
CA VAL A 44 -8.72 16.67 3.05
C VAL A 44 -7.63 17.21 3.97
N GLY A 45 -6.48 16.53 4.07
CA GLY A 45 -5.40 16.89 4.98
C GLY A 45 -4.86 18.28 4.71
N GLN A 46 -4.65 19.03 5.79
CA GLN A 46 -4.15 20.41 5.75
C GLN A 46 -2.79 20.52 6.43
N GLN A 47 -2.52 19.64 7.40
CA GLN A 47 -1.31 19.71 8.19
C GLN A 47 -0.22 18.77 7.66
N PRO A 48 1.07 19.17 7.72
CA PRO A 48 2.19 18.35 7.28
C PRO A 48 2.20 16.91 7.81
N PRO A 49 1.92 16.65 9.11
CA PRO A 49 1.95 15.30 9.65
C PRO A 49 0.85 14.41 9.06
N GLU A 50 -0.30 14.99 8.70
CA GLU A 50 -1.43 14.25 8.14
C GLU A 50 -1.15 13.77 6.72
N LEU A 51 -0.47 14.60 5.91
CA LEU A 51 -0.11 14.27 4.54
C LEU A 51 0.92 13.13 4.49
N VAL A 52 1.88 13.12 5.42
CA VAL A 52 2.85 12.02 5.54
C VAL A 52 2.15 10.73 5.94
N VAL A 53 1.23 10.77 6.90
CA VAL A 53 0.41 9.61 7.27
C VAL A 53 -0.40 9.10 6.08
N ALA A 54 -1.01 10.01 5.31
CA ALA A 54 -1.79 9.67 4.12
C ALA A 54 -0.93 8.91 3.09
N VAL A 55 0.26 9.42 2.78
CA VAL A 55 1.20 8.77 1.85
C VAL A 55 1.68 7.42 2.39
N MET A 56 1.98 7.31 3.68
CA MET A 56 2.37 6.04 4.29
C MET A 56 1.26 5.00 4.22
N MET A 57 0.00 5.40 4.44
CA MET A 57 -1.16 4.51 4.31
C MET A 57 -1.38 4.08 2.86
N LEU A 58 -1.25 5.00 1.90
CA LEU A 58 -1.31 4.67 0.47
C LEU A 58 -0.24 3.67 0.08
N ALA A 59 1.02 3.96 0.40
CA ALA A 59 2.14 3.09 0.10
C ALA A 59 2.01 1.72 0.79
N GLY A 60 1.55 1.68 2.05
CA GLY A 60 1.30 0.43 2.78
C GLY A 60 0.19 -0.41 2.14
N GLY A 61 -0.93 0.20 1.76
CA GLY A 61 -2.01 -0.50 1.06
C GLY A 61 -1.59 -1.03 -0.32
N LEU A 62 -0.84 -0.23 -1.09
CA LEU A 62 -0.26 -0.66 -2.36
C LEU A 62 0.75 -1.80 -2.18
N LEU A 63 1.56 -1.76 -1.12
CA LEU A 63 2.54 -2.81 -0.81
C LEU A 63 1.84 -4.16 -0.53
N LEU A 64 0.75 -4.14 0.24
CA LEU A 64 -0.06 -5.34 0.50
C LEU A 64 -0.69 -5.90 -0.79
N LEU A 65 -1.17 -5.02 -1.69
CA LEU A 65 -1.69 -5.45 -3.00
C LEU A 65 -0.60 -6.00 -3.92
N ALA A 66 0.56 -5.34 -3.94
CA ALA A 66 1.72 -5.76 -4.71
C ALA A 66 2.17 -7.16 -4.26
N GLU A 67 2.22 -7.40 -2.95
CA GLU A 67 2.57 -8.70 -2.38
C GLU A 67 1.61 -9.81 -2.82
N MET A 68 0.30 -9.56 -2.79
CA MET A 68 -0.70 -10.52 -3.27
C MET A 68 -0.58 -10.82 -4.77
N SER A 69 0.07 -9.95 -5.54
CA SER A 69 0.31 -10.14 -6.98
C SER A 69 1.72 -10.61 -7.33
N ALA A 70 2.63 -10.66 -6.35
CA ALA A 70 4.04 -10.96 -6.56
C ALA A 70 4.31 -12.48 -6.45
N PRO A 71 5.31 -13.00 -7.18
CA PRO A 71 5.81 -14.35 -6.93
C PRO A 71 6.41 -14.44 -5.53
N SER A 72 6.24 -15.59 -4.85
CA SER A 72 6.71 -15.81 -3.47
C SER A 72 8.20 -15.48 -3.26
N ARG A 73 9.03 -15.70 -4.28
CA ARG A 73 10.48 -15.39 -4.26
C ARG A 73 10.79 -13.89 -4.17
N LEU A 74 9.89 -13.04 -4.64
CA LEU A 74 10.07 -11.58 -4.67
C LEU A 74 9.43 -10.88 -3.48
N VAL A 75 8.57 -11.56 -2.70
CA VAL A 75 7.85 -10.97 -1.58
C VAL A 75 8.81 -10.36 -0.54
N ASN A 76 9.88 -11.06 -0.19
CA ASN A 76 10.87 -10.53 0.77
C ASN A 76 11.57 -9.28 0.24
N ALA A 77 11.98 -9.28 -1.03
CA ALA A 77 12.61 -8.13 -1.67
C ALA A 77 11.65 -6.93 -1.73
N LEU A 78 10.38 -7.18 -2.05
CA LEU A 78 9.31 -6.19 -2.05
C LEU A 78 9.13 -5.58 -0.65
N TRP A 79 9.12 -6.39 0.40
CA TRP A 79 9.00 -5.91 1.78
C TRP A 79 10.20 -5.11 2.24
N VAL A 80 11.42 -5.53 1.90
CA VAL A 80 12.64 -4.78 2.23
C VAL A 80 12.67 -3.45 1.50
N ALA A 81 12.37 -3.43 0.20
CA ALA A 81 12.34 -2.21 -0.60
C ALA A 81 11.20 -1.27 -0.16
N GLY A 82 9.98 -1.79 0.01
CA GLY A 82 8.81 -1.03 0.44
C GLY A 82 8.93 -0.51 1.87
N GLY A 83 9.39 -1.35 2.80
CA GLY A 83 9.67 -0.97 4.18
C GLY A 83 10.80 0.07 4.28
N GLY A 84 11.87 -0.10 3.51
CA GLY A 84 12.95 0.88 3.41
C GLY A 84 12.47 2.23 2.88
N LEU A 85 11.65 2.22 1.83
CA LEU A 85 11.06 3.44 1.28
C LEU A 85 10.16 4.15 2.31
N LEU A 86 9.32 3.41 3.03
CA LEU A 86 8.48 3.95 4.10
C LEU A 86 9.32 4.55 5.25
N ALA A 87 10.41 3.88 5.64
CA ALA A 87 11.32 4.38 6.67
C ALA A 87 12.01 5.68 6.23
N VAL A 88 12.46 5.76 4.96
CA VAL A 88 13.03 6.98 4.39
C VAL A 88 12.00 8.10 4.35
N LEU A 89 10.78 7.83 3.89
CA LEU A 89 9.69 8.82 3.85
C LEU A 89 9.38 9.37 5.24
N TYR A 90 9.36 8.51 6.27
CA TYR A 90 9.14 8.93 7.65
C TYR A 90 10.32 9.75 8.22
N GLY A 91 11.56 9.34 7.92
CA GLY A 91 12.76 10.06 8.34
C GLY A 91 12.93 11.43 7.67
N GLN A 92 12.51 11.54 6.40
CA GLN A 92 12.59 12.77 5.60
C GLN A 92 11.28 13.56 5.57
N ARG A 93 10.40 13.36 6.56
CA ARG A 93 9.03 13.92 6.57
C ARG A 93 8.93 15.42 6.32
N GLU A 94 9.92 16.21 6.77
CA GLU A 94 9.94 17.66 6.57
C GLU A 94 10.28 18.05 5.13
N ALA A 95 11.25 17.38 4.51
CA ALA A 95 11.60 17.60 3.11
C ALA A 95 10.50 17.10 2.15
N VAL A 96 9.89 15.95 2.46
CA VAL A 96 8.78 15.37 1.69
C VAL A 96 7.58 16.32 1.68
N HIS A 97 7.31 17.01 2.80
CA HIS A 97 6.19 17.95 2.90
C HIS A 97 6.23 19.06 1.84
N GLY A 98 7.38 19.71 1.67
CA GLY A 98 7.53 20.84 0.74
C GLY A 98 7.30 20.43 -0.72
N TRP A 99 7.64 19.20 -1.08
CA TRP A 99 7.40 18.64 -2.41
C TRP A 99 5.96 18.12 -2.58
N LEU A 100 5.36 17.59 -1.52
CA LEU A 100 4.07 16.89 -1.59
C LEU A 100 2.88 17.82 -1.82
N LEU A 101 2.92 19.05 -1.30
CA LEU A 101 1.83 20.02 -1.49
C LEU A 101 1.53 20.32 -2.98
N PRO A 102 2.51 20.72 -3.81
CA PRO A 102 2.25 20.93 -5.23
C PRO A 102 2.02 19.63 -6.02
N ALA A 103 2.58 18.51 -5.57
CA ALA A 103 2.45 17.21 -6.24
C ALA A 103 1.17 16.43 -5.85
N ARG A 104 0.42 16.91 -4.84
CA ARG A 104 -0.75 16.26 -4.24
C ARG A 104 -1.74 15.62 -5.23
N PRO A 105 -2.24 16.31 -6.28
CA PRO A 105 -3.18 15.68 -7.22
C PRO A 105 -2.53 14.55 -8.02
N TRP A 106 -1.25 14.69 -8.37
CA TRP A 106 -0.51 13.66 -9.11
C TRP A 106 -0.25 12.43 -8.26
N VAL A 107 0.03 12.61 -6.96
CA VAL A 107 0.19 11.49 -6.02
C VAL A 107 -1.11 10.72 -5.86
N ALA A 108 -2.24 11.41 -5.73
CA ALA A 108 -3.57 10.77 -5.67
C ALA A 108 -3.88 9.99 -6.96
N VAL A 109 -3.67 10.61 -8.13
CA VAL A 109 -3.89 9.92 -9.41
C VAL A 109 -2.98 8.70 -9.56
N ALA A 110 -1.69 8.83 -9.23
CA ALA A 110 -0.74 7.72 -9.32
C ALA A 110 -1.10 6.59 -8.36
N ALA A 111 -1.52 6.91 -7.13
CA ALA A 111 -1.96 5.94 -6.14
C ALA A 111 -3.25 5.24 -6.58
N ALA A 112 -4.24 5.96 -7.11
CA ALA A 112 -5.46 5.38 -7.66
C ALA A 112 -5.18 4.45 -8.86
N VAL A 113 -4.32 4.84 -9.80
CA VAL A 113 -3.90 4.01 -10.93
C VAL A 113 -3.16 2.76 -10.44
N GLY A 114 -2.24 2.91 -9.48
CA GLY A 114 -1.53 1.80 -8.86
C GLY A 114 -2.47 0.82 -8.16
N LEU A 115 -3.44 1.34 -7.39
CA LEU A 115 -4.46 0.58 -6.70
C LEU A 115 -5.27 -0.27 -7.68
N VAL A 116 -5.85 0.33 -8.72
CA VAL A 116 -6.64 -0.38 -9.73
C VAL A 116 -5.80 -1.45 -10.42
N THR A 117 -4.59 -1.09 -10.85
CA THR A 117 -3.69 -2.02 -11.55
C THR A 117 -3.35 -3.23 -10.69
N LEU A 118 -2.93 -3.01 -9.45
CA LEU A 118 -2.58 -4.08 -8.52
C LEU A 118 -3.80 -4.88 -8.07
N TRP A 119 -4.96 -4.24 -7.90
CA TRP A 119 -6.21 -4.91 -7.59
C TRP A 119 -6.63 -5.88 -8.69
N VAL A 120 -6.57 -5.46 -9.96
CA VAL A 120 -6.85 -6.32 -11.11
C VAL A 120 -5.86 -7.48 -11.17
N ARG A 121 -4.55 -7.21 -11.01
CA ARG A 121 -3.53 -8.28 -10.99
C ARG A 121 -3.75 -9.27 -9.84
N ALA A 122 -3.97 -8.79 -8.62
CA ALA A 122 -4.22 -9.64 -7.46
C ALA A 122 -5.49 -10.48 -7.63
N SER A 123 -6.55 -9.90 -8.20
CA SER A 123 -7.80 -10.63 -8.47
C SER A 123 -7.62 -11.70 -9.55
N ARG A 124 -6.83 -11.43 -10.60
CA ARG A 124 -6.47 -12.44 -11.61
C ARG A 124 -5.61 -13.56 -11.03
N ALA A 125 -4.59 -13.22 -10.23
CA ALA A 125 -3.75 -14.22 -9.56
C ALA A 125 -4.57 -15.12 -8.62
N GLN A 126 -5.55 -14.54 -7.92
CA GLN A 126 -6.48 -15.29 -7.07
C GLN A 126 -7.42 -16.21 -7.87
N ALA A 127 -7.92 -15.76 -9.03
CA ALA A 127 -8.75 -16.59 -9.90
C ALA A 127 -7.97 -17.82 -10.40
N LEU A 128 -6.76 -17.61 -10.92
CA LEU A 128 -5.87 -18.69 -11.36
C LEU A 128 -5.50 -19.67 -10.24
N ALA A 129 -5.35 -19.19 -9.00
CA ALA A 129 -5.08 -20.04 -7.85
C ALA A 129 -6.30 -20.88 -7.42
N ARG A 130 -7.52 -20.42 -7.70
CA ARG A 130 -8.77 -21.14 -7.37
C ARG A 130 -9.17 -22.13 -8.46
N ASP A 131 -8.85 -21.87 -9.72
CA ASP A 131 -9.12 -22.76 -10.85
C ASP A 131 -7.85 -23.09 -11.65
N PRO A 132 -7.05 -24.08 -11.20
CA PRO A 132 -5.86 -24.51 -11.92
C PRO A 132 -6.17 -25.18 -13.27
N SER A 133 -7.43 -25.52 -13.55
CA SER A 133 -7.84 -26.18 -14.79
C SER A 133 -7.97 -25.22 -15.99
N GLU A 134 -8.26 -23.94 -15.74
CA GLU A 134 -8.26 -22.90 -16.79
C GLU A 134 -6.84 -22.60 -17.31
N GLY A 135 -5.81 -22.77 -16.49
CA GLY A 135 -4.40 -22.57 -16.88
C GLY A 135 -3.88 -23.58 -17.90
N MET A 136 -4.53 -24.74 -18.06
CA MET A 136 -4.15 -25.78 -19.03
C MET A 136 -4.92 -25.71 -20.35
N ARG A 137 -5.92 -24.83 -20.50
CA ARG A 137 -6.68 -24.68 -21.75
C ARG A 137 -6.07 -23.68 -22.75
N GLY A 138 -5.00 -22.99 -22.36
CA GLY A 138 -4.31 -22.00 -23.19
C GLY A 138 -2.91 -22.39 -23.66
N VAL A 139 -2.50 -23.66 -23.46
CA VAL A 139 -1.23 -24.21 -23.95
C VAL A 139 -1.52 -25.35 -24.93
#